data_AF-A0A5N6X1X4-F1
#
_entry.id   AF-A0A5N6X1X4-F1
#
_cell.length_a   1.000
_cell.length_b   1.000
_cell.length_c   1.000
_cell.angle_alpha   90.00
_cell.angle_beta   90.00
_cell.angle_gamma   90.00
#
_symmetry.space_group_name_H-M   'P 1'
#
loop_
_entity.id
_entity.type
_entity.pdbx_description
1 polymer ?
#
loop_
_entity_poly.entity_id
_entity_poly.type
_entity_poly.pdbx_seq_one_letter_code
_entity_poly.pdbx_strand_id
1 'polypeptide(L)'
;MADPEHFTNPFWDPEPDEILSGRIPYSSIEPAAGIEMTIGGLGTIAVRSKTTGTLEFIVRSAGPDLPTLKLTVTAESCVLQMKDNDSKPFRDIPVIEFPTEPRESEGPKKLPYIYYPKQPESAYLNVQSKTDPTVYWISVDRSNKRFRYGQHLTNASLTYLEAHFDGDRPSKQWMDQLKSTEIQQNGREIPTKDVRYDPLPVTMDKPPLVISDEQVSLEDLDKYTRTTYANLPPGCQDLYHNIAGHNVSLESPSFPQLAQAIDYSCRDPKLVCGKILEEKKKKDEFHDKLKTYLRITVGNNLANSPGIPYVMEIWPPGHSSPIHDHGKASAVIKVLYGSIDCSWYDAVQDGRKPQQVGKTTKLSKGDVTWLGDKQFQIHKLQNSYKTVCITLQCYQFEKSDKEHYEYFDFLDNSLHKDRFVPNSDSSYSKLVEELKIEWNRKH
;
A
#
# COMPACT_ATOMS: atom_id res chain seq x y z
N MET A 1 17.72 -32.06 -8.07
CA MET A 1 16.77 -31.07 -8.63
C MET A 1 15.84 -30.70 -7.51
N ALA A 2 15.95 -29.47 -7.01
CA ALA A 2 15.20 -29.02 -5.86
C ALA A 2 13.78 -28.67 -6.29
N ASP A 3 12.83 -29.04 -5.44
CA ASP A 3 11.39 -28.85 -5.59
C ASP A 3 11.03 -27.36 -5.74
N PRO A 4 10.23 -26.94 -6.75
CA PRO A 4 9.78 -25.56 -6.93
C PRO A 4 9.06 -24.94 -5.73
N GLU A 5 8.55 -25.75 -4.79
CA GLU A 5 7.89 -25.25 -3.58
C GLU A 5 8.87 -24.70 -2.52
N HIS A 6 10.19 -24.90 -2.67
CA HIS A 6 11.20 -24.40 -1.73
C HIS A 6 11.65 -22.94 -1.96
N PHE A 7 11.15 -22.26 -3.00
CA PHE A 7 11.55 -20.88 -3.34
C PHE A 7 10.44 -19.83 -3.13
N THR A 8 9.49 -20.11 -2.25
CA THR A 8 8.45 -19.15 -1.81
C THR A 8 8.80 -18.55 -0.44
N ASN A 9 9.85 -17.74 -0.36
CA ASN A 9 10.14 -16.98 0.86
C ASN A 9 10.44 -15.50 0.52
N PRO A 10 9.43 -14.60 0.59
CA PRO A 10 9.48 -13.26 -0.03
C PRO A 10 10.05 -12.14 0.86
N PHE A 11 11.03 -12.45 1.71
CA PHE A 11 11.49 -11.51 2.74
C PHE A 11 13.03 -11.62 2.95
N TRP A 12 13.75 -10.86 2.10
CA TRP A 12 15.04 -10.14 2.23
C TRP A 12 16.33 -10.79 1.70
N ASP A 13 17.13 -9.91 1.07
CA ASP A 13 18.50 -10.08 0.58
C ASP A 13 19.55 -9.94 1.71
N PRO A 14 20.80 -10.43 1.53
CA PRO A 14 21.87 -10.34 2.52
C PRO A 14 22.62 -8.98 2.51
N GLU A 15 23.42 -8.75 3.55
CA GLU A 15 24.14 -7.51 3.89
C GLU A 15 25.01 -6.91 2.76
N PRO A 16 25.23 -5.58 2.76
CA PRO A 16 26.08 -4.91 1.77
C PRO A 16 27.58 -5.11 2.04
N ASP A 17 28.35 -5.29 0.96
CA ASP A 17 29.80 -5.13 0.96
C ASP A 17 30.19 -3.70 1.40
N GLU A 18 31.13 -3.63 2.36
CA GLU A 18 31.71 -2.40 2.90
C GLU A 18 32.28 -1.49 1.80
N ILE A 19 32.14 -0.15 1.97
CA ILE A 19 33.24 0.82 1.90
C ILE A 19 32.79 2.18 2.52
N LEU A 20 33.38 2.46 3.68
CA LEU A 20 33.85 3.74 4.26
C LEU A 20 33.02 5.04 4.12
N SER A 21 32.34 5.44 5.19
CA SER A 21 32.83 6.51 6.11
C SER A 21 31.81 6.85 7.21
N GLY A 22 32.27 6.94 8.46
CA GLY A 22 31.55 7.56 9.59
C GLY A 22 30.72 6.61 10.48
N ARG A 23 31.40 5.96 11.43
CA ARG A 23 30.88 4.99 12.42
C ARG A 23 29.67 5.46 13.23
N ILE A 24 28.63 4.61 13.28
CA ILE A 24 28.09 4.02 14.53
C ILE A 24 27.91 2.51 14.22
N PRO A 25 28.45 1.58 15.01
CA PRO A 25 28.36 0.15 14.70
C PRO A 25 26.93 -0.35 14.86
N TYR A 26 26.41 -1.01 13.82
CA TYR A 26 25.27 -1.90 13.94
C TYR A 26 25.67 -3.05 14.88
N SER A 27 24.95 -3.19 16.00
CA SER A 27 25.10 -4.37 16.84
C SER A 27 24.48 -5.55 16.11
N SER A 28 25.28 -6.59 15.94
CA SER A 28 24.80 -7.95 15.73
C SER A 28 23.84 -8.29 16.88
N ILE A 29 22.54 -8.41 16.57
CA ILE A 29 21.51 -8.72 17.57
C ILE A 29 21.74 -10.16 18.04
N GLU A 30 22.28 -10.31 19.25
CA GLU A 30 22.23 -11.55 20.00
C GLU A 30 20.77 -11.91 20.35
N PRO A 31 20.42 -13.20 20.38
CA PRO A 31 19.05 -13.66 20.60
C PRO A 31 18.70 -13.59 22.09
N ALA A 32 17.98 -12.54 22.52
CA ALA A 32 17.15 -12.52 23.75
C ALA A 32 16.58 -11.13 24.13
N ALA A 33 17.04 -10.03 23.51
CA ALA A 33 16.59 -8.68 23.89
C ALA A 33 15.81 -8.02 22.75
N GLY A 34 14.65 -7.44 23.06
CA GLY A 34 13.74 -6.85 22.07
C GLY A 34 14.37 -5.82 21.13
N ILE A 35 13.65 -5.46 20.07
CA ILE A 35 14.09 -4.52 19.03
C ILE A 35 14.31 -3.14 19.64
N GLU A 36 15.54 -2.65 19.63
CA GLU A 36 15.85 -1.29 20.10
C GLU A 36 15.38 -0.23 19.10
N MET A 37 14.75 0.82 19.63
CA MET A 37 14.37 2.01 18.87
C MET A 37 15.58 2.94 18.77
N THR A 38 15.92 3.37 17.54
CA THR A 38 17.01 4.32 17.28
C THR A 38 16.78 5.64 18.03
N ILE A 39 15.53 6.08 18.13
CA ILE A 39 15.12 7.20 18.95
C ILE A 39 14.05 6.69 19.90
N GLY A 40 14.30 6.78 21.21
CA GLY A 40 13.33 6.31 22.21
C GLY A 40 11.95 6.93 22.00
N GLY A 41 10.91 6.11 22.06
CA GLY A 41 9.52 6.50 21.84
C GLY A 41 9.15 6.79 20.38
N LEU A 42 10.02 6.43 19.42
CA LEU A 42 9.76 6.61 17.98
C LEU A 42 10.07 5.35 17.19
N GLY A 43 9.07 4.93 16.43
CA GLY A 43 9.23 3.97 15.36
C GLY A 43 8.03 3.07 15.16
N THR A 44 8.08 2.30 14.09
CA THR A 44 7.07 1.32 13.70
C THR A 44 7.72 -0.05 13.64
N ILE A 45 7.08 -1.03 14.24
CA ILE A 45 7.53 -2.41 14.25
C ILE A 45 6.45 -3.26 13.63
N ALA A 46 6.81 -3.98 12.58
CA ALA A 46 5.90 -4.85 11.85
C ALA A 46 6.37 -6.30 11.94
N VAL A 47 5.41 -7.22 12.07
CA VAL A 47 5.67 -8.64 12.18
C VAL A 47 4.74 -9.44 11.28
N ARG A 48 5.30 -10.38 10.55
CA ARG A 48 4.58 -11.30 9.67
C ARG A 48 4.21 -12.56 10.44
N SER A 49 2.91 -12.85 10.57
CA SER A 49 2.44 -14.00 11.34
C SER A 49 1.22 -14.69 10.73
N LYS A 50 1.14 -16.02 10.90
CA LYS A 50 -0.04 -16.86 10.61
C LYS A 50 -0.73 -17.36 11.89
N THR A 51 -0.36 -16.80 13.05
CA THR A 51 -0.86 -17.30 14.34
C THR A 51 -2.36 -17.09 14.48
N THR A 52 -3.02 -18.08 15.07
CA THR A 52 -4.42 -18.00 15.51
C THR A 52 -4.55 -17.99 17.04
N GLY A 53 -3.43 -18.12 17.76
CA GLY A 53 -3.38 -18.08 19.22
C GLY A 53 -3.22 -16.64 19.73
N THR A 54 -2.01 -16.31 20.19
CA THR A 54 -1.68 -14.98 20.72
C THR A 54 -0.51 -14.35 19.97
N LEU A 55 -0.60 -13.02 19.80
CA LEU A 55 0.48 -12.15 19.36
C LEU A 55 0.60 -11.00 20.36
N GLU A 56 1.79 -10.82 20.93
CA GLU A 56 2.05 -9.83 21.96
C GLU A 56 3.18 -8.89 21.52
N PHE A 57 2.96 -7.59 21.68
CA PHE A 57 3.98 -6.56 21.56
C PHE A 57 4.19 -5.91 22.93
N ILE A 58 5.39 -5.99 23.47
CA ILE A 58 5.75 -5.47 24.78
C ILE A 58 6.76 -4.34 24.57
N VAL A 59 6.31 -3.09 24.63
CA VAL A 59 7.17 -1.91 24.50
C VAL A 59 7.72 -1.55 25.87
N ARG A 60 9.03 -1.72 26.05
CA ARG A 60 9.74 -1.48 27.31
C ARG A 60 10.46 -0.16 27.34
N SER A 61 10.66 0.34 28.54
CA SER A 61 11.53 1.48 28.81
C SER A 61 12.97 1.05 29.16
N ALA A 62 13.86 2.04 29.31
CA ALA A 62 15.28 1.82 29.62
C ALA A 62 15.59 1.18 31.00
N GLY A 63 14.59 1.00 31.86
CA GLY A 63 14.80 0.50 33.23
C GLY A 63 13.52 -0.01 33.89
N PRO A 64 13.63 -0.72 35.02
CA PRO A 64 12.52 -1.43 35.67
C PRO A 64 11.50 -0.49 36.35
N ASP A 65 11.92 0.72 36.73
CA ASP A 65 11.06 1.73 37.36
C ASP A 65 10.34 2.65 36.35
N LEU A 66 10.29 2.24 35.09
CA LEU A 66 9.80 3.02 33.97
C LEU A 66 8.67 2.27 33.23
N PRO A 67 7.89 2.97 32.40
CA PRO A 67 6.66 2.39 31.88
C PRO A 67 6.84 1.26 30.88
N THR A 68 5.81 0.42 30.81
CA THR A 68 5.70 -0.63 29.79
C THR A 68 4.31 -0.60 29.18
N LEU A 69 4.24 -0.68 27.86
CA LEU A 69 3.02 -0.99 27.12
C LEU A 69 3.01 -2.46 26.73
N LYS A 70 1.85 -3.10 26.84
CA LYS A 70 1.65 -4.45 26.36
C LYS A 70 0.38 -4.49 25.51
N LEU A 71 0.55 -4.76 24.23
CA LEU A 71 -0.56 -5.09 23.33
C LEU A 71 -0.65 -6.60 23.22
N THR A 72 -1.82 -7.16 23.50
CA THR A 72 -2.14 -8.58 23.30
C THR A 72 -3.24 -8.69 22.27
N VAL A 73 -2.99 -9.44 21.20
CA VAL A 73 -3.96 -9.68 20.11
C VAL A 73 -4.22 -11.18 20.00
N THR A 74 -5.50 -11.56 19.97
CA THR A 74 -5.99 -12.92 19.77
C THR A 74 -7.04 -12.95 18.65
N ALA A 75 -7.57 -14.12 18.33
CA ALA A 75 -8.70 -14.25 17.40
C ALA A 75 -10.00 -13.57 17.89
N GLU A 76 -10.08 -13.23 19.17
CA GLU A 76 -11.32 -12.77 19.83
C GLU A 76 -11.14 -11.45 20.60
N SER A 77 -9.92 -10.93 20.71
CA SER A 77 -9.64 -9.73 21.49
C SER A 77 -8.41 -8.99 20.98
N CYS A 78 -8.39 -7.68 21.22
CA CYS A 78 -7.23 -6.82 21.06
C CYS A 78 -7.20 -5.92 22.30
N VAL A 79 -6.19 -6.07 23.16
CA VAL A 79 -6.14 -5.37 24.45
C VAL A 79 -4.80 -4.71 24.62
N LEU A 80 -4.81 -3.39 24.81
CA LEU A 80 -3.62 -2.62 25.16
C LEU A 80 -3.67 -2.26 26.64
N GLN A 81 -2.62 -2.68 27.34
CA GLN A 81 -2.42 -2.48 28.76
C GLN A 81 -1.17 -1.66 29.01
N MET A 82 -1.12 -1.01 30.17
CA MET A 82 0.04 -0.26 30.63
C MET A 82 0.39 -0.59 32.08
N LYS A 83 1.65 -0.40 32.46
CA LYS A 83 2.08 -0.29 33.85
C LYS A 83 3.12 0.82 33.96
N ASP A 84 3.18 1.46 35.13
CA ASP A 84 4.07 2.59 35.37
C ASP A 84 5.49 2.15 35.78
N ASN A 85 5.63 0.94 36.33
CA ASN A 85 6.89 0.26 36.60
C ASN A 85 6.67 -1.25 36.75
N ASP A 86 7.76 -2.03 36.79
CA ASP A 86 7.73 -3.49 36.83
C ASP A 86 7.11 -4.07 38.11
N SER A 87 7.10 -3.34 39.22
CA SER A 87 6.49 -3.79 40.48
C SER A 87 4.96 -3.67 40.49
N LYS A 88 4.35 -2.94 39.54
CA LYS A 88 2.90 -2.76 39.44
C LYS A 88 2.28 -3.75 38.44
N PRO A 89 1.03 -4.22 38.68
CA PRO A 89 0.33 -5.02 37.70
C PRO A 89 -0.01 -4.19 36.46
N PHE A 90 -0.18 -4.87 35.32
CA PHE A 90 -0.77 -4.27 34.14
C PHE A 90 -2.20 -3.83 34.43
N ARG A 91 -2.57 -2.66 33.90
CA ARG A 91 -3.94 -2.15 33.89
C ARG A 91 -4.36 -1.87 32.46
N ASP A 92 -5.62 -2.17 32.16
CA ASP A 92 -6.22 -1.87 30.87
C ASP A 92 -6.31 -0.35 30.71
N ILE A 93 -6.04 0.13 29.49
CA ILE A 93 -6.33 1.51 29.14
C ILE A 93 -7.83 1.60 28.79
N PRO A 94 -8.58 2.57 29.34
CA PRO A 94 -10.00 2.70 29.06
C PRO A 94 -10.31 2.80 27.56
N VAL A 95 -11.18 1.91 27.08
CA VAL A 95 -11.75 1.98 25.73
C VAL A 95 -12.93 2.94 25.76
N ILE A 96 -13.02 3.80 24.77
CA ILE A 96 -14.13 4.72 24.58
C ILE A 96 -14.84 4.38 23.28
N GLU A 97 -16.16 4.25 23.36
CA GLU A 97 -16.99 4.07 22.17
C GLU A 97 -17.04 5.40 21.43
N PHE A 98 -16.44 5.44 20.24
CA PHE A 98 -16.61 6.55 19.29
C PHE A 98 -17.12 5.99 17.97
N PRO A 99 -18.38 6.21 17.62
CA PRO A 99 -18.79 6.30 16.24
C PRO A 99 -18.75 7.79 15.86
N THR A 100 -18.01 8.16 14.82
CA THR A 100 -17.88 9.54 14.30
C THR A 100 -16.95 10.49 15.08
N GLU A 101 -16.22 11.31 14.32
CA GLU A 101 -15.17 12.24 14.77
C GLU A 101 -15.53 12.98 16.06
N PRO A 102 -14.56 13.19 16.98
CA PRO A 102 -14.83 13.94 18.19
C PRO A 102 -15.32 15.35 17.83
N ARG A 103 -16.53 15.71 18.28
CA ARG A 103 -16.96 17.10 18.31
C ARG A 103 -16.01 17.86 19.25
N GLU A 104 -15.55 19.04 18.82
CA GLU A 104 -14.67 19.95 19.58
C GLU A 104 -15.15 20.24 21.02
N SER A 105 -16.43 19.97 21.34
CA SER A 105 -17.07 20.28 22.62
C SER A 105 -16.94 19.22 23.71
N GLU A 106 -16.45 18.00 23.44
CA GLU A 106 -16.18 17.02 24.49
C GLU A 106 -14.78 17.27 25.07
N GLY A 107 -14.72 17.98 26.20
CA GLY A 107 -13.48 18.16 26.96
C GLY A 107 -12.73 16.85 27.21
N PRO A 108 -11.43 16.89 27.57
CA PRO A 108 -10.57 15.72 27.55
C PRO A 108 -11.19 14.54 28.31
N LYS A 109 -11.45 13.45 27.58
CA LYS A 109 -11.73 12.14 28.16
C LYS A 109 -10.57 11.79 29.12
N LYS A 110 -10.84 11.06 30.21
CA LYS A 110 -9.77 10.63 31.13
C LYS A 110 -8.65 9.97 30.31
N LEU A 111 -7.46 10.55 30.36
CA LEU A 111 -6.28 10.06 29.65
C LEU A 111 -5.50 9.04 30.51
N PRO A 112 -4.84 8.05 29.90
CA PRO A 112 -4.91 7.70 28.49
C PRO A 112 -6.23 6.99 28.14
N TYR A 113 -6.60 6.97 26.86
CA TYR A 113 -7.75 6.24 26.34
C TYR A 113 -7.43 5.55 25.01
N ILE A 114 -8.26 4.57 24.63
CA ILE A 114 -8.21 3.83 23.36
C ILE A 114 -9.52 3.99 22.60
N TYR A 115 -9.44 4.08 21.27
CA TYR A 115 -10.59 3.84 20.40
C TYR A 115 -10.21 2.95 19.21
N TYR A 116 -11.24 2.40 18.55
CA TYR A 116 -11.11 1.52 17.38
C TYR A 116 -11.65 2.25 16.13
N PRO A 117 -10.79 2.75 15.21
CA PRO A 117 -11.25 3.54 14.06
C PRO A 117 -12.24 2.85 13.12
N LYS A 118 -12.26 1.51 13.09
CA LYS A 118 -13.14 0.71 12.23
C LYS A 118 -14.24 0.02 13.03
N GLN A 119 -13.86 -0.92 13.92
CA GLN A 119 -14.63 -1.55 15.01
C GLN A 119 -13.66 -2.43 15.83
N PRO A 120 -13.95 -2.81 17.09
CA PRO A 120 -13.07 -3.65 17.90
C PRO A 120 -12.67 -4.99 17.24
N GLU A 121 -13.63 -5.69 16.63
CA GLU A 121 -13.43 -7.02 16.03
C GLU A 121 -12.48 -6.99 14.83
N SER A 122 -12.39 -5.84 14.17
CA SER A 122 -11.47 -5.66 13.05
C SER A 122 -10.00 -5.65 13.48
N ALA A 123 -9.71 -5.40 14.77
CA ALA A 123 -8.36 -5.40 15.32
C ALA A 123 -7.84 -6.81 15.69
N TYR A 124 -8.69 -7.84 15.64
CA TYR A 124 -8.33 -9.20 16.04
C TYR A 124 -7.40 -9.86 15.03
N LEU A 125 -6.79 -10.98 15.41
CA LEU A 125 -5.98 -11.78 14.50
C LEU A 125 -6.83 -12.21 13.29
N ASN A 126 -6.25 -12.07 12.10
CA ASN A 126 -6.83 -12.55 10.87
C ASN A 126 -6.82 -14.08 10.82
N VAL A 127 -7.93 -14.69 11.20
CA VAL A 127 -8.15 -16.14 11.12
C VAL A 127 -8.81 -16.59 9.80
N GLN A 128 -9.11 -15.64 8.90
CA GLN A 128 -9.83 -15.94 7.65
C GLN A 128 -8.88 -16.39 6.53
N SER A 129 -7.66 -15.85 6.48
CA SER A 129 -6.69 -16.25 5.47
C SER A 129 -6.20 -17.67 5.74
N LYS A 130 -6.28 -18.54 4.73
CA LYS A 130 -5.94 -19.97 4.86
C LYS A 130 -4.44 -20.22 4.79
N THR A 131 -3.74 -19.46 3.94
CA THR A 131 -2.36 -19.75 3.55
C THR A 131 -1.44 -18.55 3.69
N ASP A 132 -1.97 -17.32 3.61
CA ASP A 132 -1.16 -16.11 3.60
C ASP A 132 -0.91 -15.59 5.01
N PRO A 133 0.35 -15.23 5.34
CA PRO A 133 0.60 -14.54 6.59
C PRO A 133 0.00 -13.14 6.55
N THR A 134 -0.36 -12.64 7.73
CA THR A 134 -0.78 -11.25 7.92
C THR A 134 0.36 -10.49 8.57
N VAL A 135 0.58 -9.26 8.10
CA VAL A 135 1.49 -8.32 8.77
C VAL A 135 0.69 -7.61 9.86
N TYR A 136 1.18 -7.64 11.08
CA TYR A 136 0.67 -6.90 12.22
C TYR A 136 1.72 -5.89 12.62
N TRP A 137 1.33 -4.68 13.00
CA TRP A 137 2.31 -3.67 13.33
C TRP A 137 1.86 -2.81 14.50
N ILE A 138 2.83 -2.34 15.26
CA ILE A 138 2.65 -1.27 16.24
C ILE A 138 3.47 -0.05 15.80
N SER A 139 2.99 1.14 16.17
CA SER A 139 3.71 2.37 15.96
C SER A 139 3.67 3.22 17.22
N VAL A 140 4.86 3.62 17.68
CA VAL A 140 5.04 4.46 18.86
C VAL A 140 5.46 5.84 18.38
N ASP A 141 4.62 6.83 18.66
CA ASP A 141 4.79 8.20 18.23
C ASP A 141 4.79 9.13 19.45
N ARG A 142 5.97 9.31 20.06
CA ARG A 142 6.09 10.24 21.20
C ARG A 142 5.80 11.69 20.81
N SER A 143 6.05 12.08 19.55
CA SER A 143 5.89 13.45 19.08
C SER A 143 4.43 13.88 19.11
N ASN A 144 3.54 12.99 18.65
CA ASN A 144 2.09 13.21 18.71
C ASN A 144 1.43 12.51 19.90
N LYS A 145 2.21 11.85 20.75
CA LYS A 145 1.76 11.06 21.91
C LYS A 145 0.68 10.04 21.54
N ARG A 146 0.97 9.23 20.52
CA ARG A 146 0.09 8.19 19.99
C ARG A 146 0.75 6.83 20.02
N PHE A 147 -0.04 5.82 20.37
CA PHE A 147 0.28 4.43 20.06
C PHE A 147 -0.74 3.94 19.05
N ARG A 148 -0.28 3.36 17.94
CA ARG A 148 -1.14 2.75 16.94
C ARG A 148 -0.84 1.29 16.80
N TYR A 149 -1.88 0.51 16.57
CA TYR A 149 -1.77 -0.85 16.10
C TYR A 149 -2.56 -1.01 14.83
N GLY A 150 -1.98 -1.73 13.87
CA GLY A 150 -2.66 -2.02 12.62
C GLY A 150 -2.24 -3.33 11.97
N GLN A 151 -2.81 -3.56 10.79
CA GLN A 151 -2.65 -4.79 10.02
C GLN A 151 -2.38 -4.48 8.55
N HIS A 152 -1.73 -5.40 7.84
CA HIS A 152 -1.35 -5.32 6.43
C HIS A 152 -0.32 -4.21 6.15
N LEU A 153 -0.61 -3.19 5.33
CA LEU A 153 0.34 -2.10 5.09
C LEU A 153 0.55 -1.23 6.35
N THR A 154 1.78 -0.77 6.56
CA THR A 154 2.17 0.08 7.71
C THR A 154 1.82 1.54 7.44
N ASN A 155 0.53 1.87 7.45
CA ASN A 155 0.01 3.21 7.17
C ASN A 155 -1.20 3.58 8.04
N ALA A 156 -1.60 4.85 8.06
CA ALA A 156 -2.59 5.37 8.99
C ALA A 156 -4.00 4.81 8.72
N SER A 157 -4.42 4.67 7.45
CA SER A 157 -5.74 4.13 7.09
C SER A 157 -5.94 2.65 7.45
N LEU A 158 -4.86 1.94 7.75
CA LEU A 158 -4.88 0.57 8.26
C LEU A 158 -4.54 0.49 9.75
N THR A 159 -4.81 1.56 10.50
CA THR A 159 -4.87 1.55 11.96
C THR A 159 -6.19 0.93 12.43
N TYR A 160 -6.11 -0.03 13.35
CA TYR A 160 -7.26 -0.74 13.91
C TYR A 160 -7.45 -0.44 15.40
N LEU A 161 -6.41 -0.02 16.11
CA LEU A 161 -6.46 0.48 17.48
C LEU A 161 -5.57 1.72 17.60
N GLU A 162 -6.07 2.80 18.18
CA GLU A 162 -5.29 4.00 18.48
C GLU A 162 -5.47 4.42 19.94
N ALA A 163 -4.35 4.68 20.62
CA ALA A 163 -4.31 5.14 22.00
C ALA A 163 -3.70 6.53 22.10
N HIS A 164 -4.30 7.37 22.94
CA HIS A 164 -3.92 8.77 23.15
C HIS A 164 -3.32 8.97 24.54
N PHE A 165 -2.20 9.68 24.60
CA PHE A 165 -1.46 9.97 25.83
C PHE A 165 -1.29 11.47 26.10
N ASP A 166 -2.10 12.34 25.49
CA ASP A 166 -1.94 13.82 25.52
C ASP A 166 -2.10 14.49 26.90
N GLY A 167 -2.38 13.74 27.96
CA GLY A 167 -2.73 14.27 29.28
C GLY A 167 -1.53 14.58 30.17
N ASP A 168 -1.80 15.06 31.37
CA ASP A 168 -0.80 15.15 32.43
C ASP A 168 -0.46 13.78 33.04
N ARG A 169 -1.28 12.76 32.72
CA ARG A 169 -1.08 11.36 33.10
C ARG A 169 -1.30 10.45 31.89
N PRO A 170 -0.30 9.62 31.52
CA PRO A 170 1.04 9.61 32.09
C PRO A 170 1.82 10.92 31.82
N SER A 171 2.95 11.14 32.49
CA SER A 171 3.70 12.40 32.39
C SER A 171 4.07 12.74 30.94
N LYS A 172 4.27 14.02 30.61
CA LYS A 172 4.59 14.46 29.24
C LYS A 172 5.80 13.77 28.61
N GLN A 173 6.72 13.26 29.41
CA GLN A 173 7.94 12.56 29.00
C GLN A 173 7.82 11.03 29.03
N TRP A 174 6.63 10.50 29.33
CA TRP A 174 6.44 9.07 29.56
C TRP A 174 6.77 8.23 28.33
N MET A 175 6.35 8.67 27.15
CA MET A 175 6.68 7.98 25.89
C MET A 175 8.16 8.10 25.50
N ASP A 176 8.86 9.15 25.94
CA ASP A 176 10.30 9.32 25.67
C ASP A 176 11.16 8.22 26.33
N GLN A 177 10.61 7.58 27.36
CA GLN A 177 11.28 6.53 28.12
C GLN A 177 11.22 5.17 27.44
N LEU A 178 10.30 4.97 26.49
CA LEU A 178 10.17 3.73 25.72
C LEU A 178 11.41 3.57 24.81
N LYS A 179 12.04 2.40 24.81
CA LYS A 179 13.32 2.15 24.13
C LYS A 179 13.36 0.90 23.30
N SER A 180 12.60 -0.12 23.65
CA SER A 180 12.65 -1.39 22.92
C SER A 180 11.29 -2.05 22.84
N THR A 181 11.13 -2.99 21.93
CA THR A 181 9.92 -3.81 21.81
C THR A 181 10.28 -5.27 21.71
N GLU A 182 9.75 -6.06 22.63
CA GLU A 182 9.74 -7.51 22.54
C GLU A 182 8.46 -7.96 21.82
N ILE A 183 8.58 -8.94 20.94
CA ILE A 183 7.44 -9.52 20.23
C ILE A 183 7.39 -11.01 20.54
N GLN A 184 6.22 -11.48 20.96
CA GLN A 184 6.00 -12.89 21.26
C GLN A 184 4.80 -13.42 20.50
N GLN A 185 4.93 -14.63 19.97
CA GLN A 185 3.86 -15.40 19.36
C GLN A 185 3.66 -16.68 20.16
N ASN A 186 2.47 -16.86 20.75
CA ASN A 186 2.15 -18.01 21.60
C ASN A 186 3.21 -18.22 22.71
N GLY A 187 3.68 -17.13 23.32
CA GLY A 187 4.72 -17.14 24.36
C GLY A 187 6.14 -17.48 23.88
N ARG A 188 6.39 -17.48 22.56
CA ARG A 188 7.71 -17.73 21.96
C ARG A 188 8.18 -16.53 21.17
N GLU A 189 9.49 -16.32 21.09
CA GLU A 189 10.07 -15.30 20.22
C GLU A 189 9.75 -15.57 18.75
N ILE A 190 9.66 -14.51 17.97
CA ILE A 190 9.39 -14.56 16.54
C ILE A 190 10.72 -14.50 15.79
N PRO A 191 10.90 -15.30 14.72
CA PRO A 191 12.11 -15.23 13.90
C PRO A 191 12.39 -13.81 13.40
N THR A 192 13.63 -13.34 13.52
CA THR A 192 14.04 -11.99 13.09
C THR A 192 13.71 -11.71 11.61
N LYS A 193 13.70 -12.74 10.76
CA LYS A 193 13.30 -12.64 9.34
C LYS A 193 11.84 -12.20 9.13
N ASP A 194 10.97 -12.39 10.12
CA ASP A 194 9.56 -12.04 10.07
C ASP A 194 9.27 -10.67 10.70
N VAL A 195 10.31 -9.96 11.14
CA VAL A 195 10.23 -8.70 11.88
C VAL A 195 10.86 -7.56 11.07
N ARG A 196 10.24 -6.38 11.07
CA ARG A 196 10.77 -5.14 10.49
C ARG A 196 10.68 -3.99 11.48
N TYR A 197 11.66 -3.11 11.43
CA TYR A 197 11.69 -1.86 12.16
C TYR A 197 11.84 -0.69 11.19
N ASP A 198 11.01 0.32 11.37
CA ASP A 198 11.12 1.64 10.75
C ASP A 198 11.34 2.66 11.87
N PRO A 199 12.38 3.50 11.82
CA PRO A 199 12.61 4.52 12.83
C PRO A 199 11.51 5.60 12.88
N LEU A 200 10.68 5.71 11.85
CA LEU A 200 9.59 6.67 11.80
C LEU A 200 8.26 6.05 12.24
N PRO A 201 7.45 6.80 13.02
CA PRO A 201 6.11 6.38 13.33
C PRO A 201 5.15 6.56 12.14
N VAL A 202 4.08 5.77 12.13
CA VAL A 202 2.90 5.98 11.30
C VAL A 202 2.13 7.17 11.87
N THR A 203 2.03 8.24 11.10
CA THR A 203 1.36 9.49 11.49
C THR A 203 0.11 9.74 10.64
N MET A 204 0.31 9.97 9.36
CA MET A 204 -0.74 10.25 8.39
C MET A 204 -0.41 9.63 7.04
N ASP A 205 -1.46 9.39 6.26
CA ASP A 205 -1.31 8.89 4.89
C ASP A 205 -1.04 10.03 3.93
N LYS A 206 -0.06 9.83 3.05
CA LYS A 206 0.13 10.72 1.90
C LYS A 206 -1.08 10.65 0.97
N PRO A 207 -1.56 11.79 0.44
CA PRO A 207 -2.64 11.83 -0.54
C PRO A 207 -2.35 11.02 -1.81
N PRO A 208 -3.37 10.41 -2.43
CA PRO A 208 -3.18 9.66 -3.66
C PRO A 208 -2.94 10.59 -4.86
N LEU A 209 -3.51 11.80 -4.87
CA LEU A 209 -3.38 12.74 -5.98
C LEU A 209 -2.09 13.56 -5.88
N VAL A 210 -1.29 13.50 -6.95
CA VAL A 210 -0.04 14.24 -7.12
C VAL A 210 -0.30 15.46 -8.01
N ILE A 211 0.07 16.64 -7.51
CA ILE A 211 0.04 17.89 -8.26
C ILE A 211 1.46 18.43 -8.46
N SER A 212 1.63 19.30 -9.45
CA SER A 212 2.92 19.97 -9.66
C SER A 212 3.22 20.95 -8.51
N ASP A 213 4.51 21.22 -8.32
CA ASP A 213 5.01 22.25 -7.43
C ASP A 213 4.58 23.68 -7.83
N GLU A 214 4.23 23.90 -9.10
CA GLU A 214 3.62 25.16 -9.55
C GLU A 214 2.13 25.32 -9.16
N GLN A 215 1.45 24.21 -8.86
CA GLN A 215 0.01 24.19 -8.56
C GLN A 215 -0.32 24.07 -7.07
N VAL A 216 0.63 23.61 -6.25
CA VAL A 216 0.39 23.38 -4.82
C VAL A 216 0.14 24.68 -4.07
N SER A 217 -0.94 24.74 -3.28
CA SER A 217 -1.28 25.88 -2.44
C SER A 217 -0.93 25.65 -0.97
N LEU A 218 -0.90 26.72 -0.17
CA LEU A 218 -0.74 26.59 1.29
C LEU A 218 -1.89 25.80 1.93
N GLU A 219 -3.11 25.91 1.40
CA GLU A 219 -4.27 25.17 1.89
C GLU A 219 -4.13 23.66 1.62
N ASP A 220 -3.58 23.29 0.45
CA ASP A 220 -3.30 21.88 0.13
C ASP A 220 -2.26 21.28 1.09
N LEU A 221 -1.24 22.07 1.48
CA LEU A 221 -0.21 21.65 2.42
C LEU A 221 -0.75 21.52 3.85
N ASP A 222 -1.53 22.50 4.31
CA ASP A 222 -2.12 22.52 5.66
C ASP A 222 -3.13 21.38 5.86
N LYS A 223 -4.04 21.20 4.88
CA LYS A 223 -5.06 20.15 4.93
C LYS A 223 -4.55 18.79 4.48
N TYR A 224 -3.35 18.75 3.90
CA TYR A 224 -2.73 17.56 3.33
C TYR A 224 -3.68 16.79 2.41
N THR A 225 -4.36 17.50 1.50
CA THR A 225 -5.36 16.97 0.55
C THR A 225 -4.76 16.57 -0.79
N ARG A 226 -3.53 17.03 -1.05
CA ARG A 226 -2.72 16.77 -2.24
C ARG A 226 -1.27 16.57 -1.83
N THR A 227 -0.53 15.83 -2.64
CA THR A 227 0.92 15.69 -2.48
C THR A 227 1.64 16.21 -3.72
N THR A 228 2.93 16.53 -3.59
CA THR A 228 3.82 16.80 -4.71
C THR A 228 4.77 15.62 -4.91
N TYR A 229 5.46 15.59 -6.05
CA TYR A 229 6.40 14.53 -6.37
C TYR A 229 7.51 14.39 -5.32
N ALA A 230 7.95 15.50 -4.71
CA ALA A 230 9.02 15.52 -3.71
C ALA A 230 8.72 14.67 -2.45
N ASN A 231 7.45 14.40 -2.17
CA ASN A 231 7.01 13.60 -1.03
C ASN A 231 6.83 12.11 -1.38
N LEU A 232 7.01 11.71 -2.64
CA LEU A 232 6.82 10.34 -3.10
C LEU A 232 8.05 9.47 -2.78
N PRO A 233 7.90 8.13 -2.76
CA PRO A 233 9.05 7.22 -2.74
C PRO A 233 10.02 7.48 -3.90
N PRO A 234 11.33 7.21 -3.74
CA PRO A 234 12.34 7.50 -4.77
C PRO A 234 11.99 6.93 -6.15
N GLY A 235 11.53 5.67 -6.23
CA GLY A 235 11.08 5.08 -7.50
C GLY A 235 9.92 5.85 -8.13
N CYS A 236 8.95 6.32 -7.32
CA CYS A 236 7.85 7.15 -7.81
C CYS A 236 8.31 8.54 -8.28
N GLN A 237 9.34 9.14 -7.67
CA GLN A 237 9.89 10.43 -8.11
C GLN A 237 10.48 10.33 -9.52
N ASP A 238 11.31 9.31 -9.75
CA ASP A 238 11.91 9.03 -11.06
C ASP A 238 10.81 8.85 -12.13
N LEU A 239 9.80 8.03 -11.83
CA LEU A 239 8.67 7.76 -12.71
C LEU A 239 7.81 9.00 -13.00
N TYR A 240 7.51 9.82 -11.99
CA TYR A 240 6.70 11.02 -12.14
C TYR A 240 7.32 11.99 -13.15
N HIS A 241 8.63 12.23 -13.06
CA HIS A 241 9.33 13.12 -13.99
C HIS A 241 9.30 12.64 -15.45
N ASN A 242 9.16 11.33 -15.67
CA ASN A 242 9.09 10.76 -17.02
C ASN A 242 7.71 10.90 -17.67
N ILE A 243 6.62 10.93 -16.88
CA ILE A 243 5.25 10.86 -17.44
C ILE A 243 4.35 12.07 -17.13
N ALA A 244 4.65 12.87 -16.10
CA ALA A 244 3.79 13.97 -15.69
C ALA A 244 3.77 15.14 -16.68
N GLY A 245 4.82 15.29 -17.51
CA GLY A 245 4.96 16.39 -18.47
C GLY A 245 3.77 16.59 -19.39
N HIS A 246 3.45 17.85 -19.72
CA HIS A 246 2.27 18.22 -20.51
C HIS A 246 2.21 17.56 -21.90
N ASN A 247 3.37 17.33 -22.54
CA ASN A 247 3.47 16.67 -23.85
C ASN A 247 3.27 15.15 -23.80
N VAL A 248 3.31 14.54 -22.62
CA VAL A 248 2.94 13.12 -22.44
C VAL A 248 1.42 13.05 -22.44
N SER A 249 0.84 13.03 -23.64
CA SER A 249 -0.59 13.05 -23.89
C SER A 249 -0.93 12.22 -25.13
N LEU A 250 -2.22 11.98 -25.38
CA LEU A 250 -2.68 11.35 -26.64
C LEU A 250 -2.80 12.35 -27.79
N GLU A 251 -2.57 13.63 -27.55
CA GLU A 251 -2.69 14.68 -28.57
C GLU A 251 -1.47 14.61 -29.48
N SER A 252 -1.66 14.09 -30.69
CA SER A 252 -0.63 14.00 -31.72
C SER A 252 -1.05 14.81 -32.95
N PRO A 253 -0.22 15.74 -33.46
CA PRO A 253 -0.50 16.42 -34.72
C PRO A 253 -0.69 15.46 -35.90
N SER A 254 -0.04 14.29 -35.85
CA SER A 254 -0.08 13.29 -36.91
C SER A 254 -1.35 12.40 -36.89
N PHE A 255 -2.06 12.37 -35.76
CA PHE A 255 -3.33 11.68 -35.59
C PHE A 255 -4.16 12.29 -34.44
N PRO A 256 -4.76 13.48 -34.66
CA PRO A 256 -5.41 14.23 -33.57
C PRO A 256 -6.64 13.52 -32.98
N GLN A 257 -7.24 12.59 -33.73
CA GLN A 257 -8.42 11.82 -33.32
C GLN A 257 -8.07 10.48 -32.64
N LEU A 258 -6.83 10.28 -32.20
CA LEU A 258 -6.37 9.00 -31.66
C LEU A 258 -7.27 8.46 -30.54
N ALA A 259 -7.68 9.30 -29.58
CA ALA A 259 -8.55 8.87 -28.49
C ALA A 259 -9.95 8.44 -28.99
N GLN A 260 -10.52 9.16 -29.96
CA GLN A 260 -11.81 8.82 -30.58
C GLN A 260 -11.69 7.55 -31.43
N ALA A 261 -10.56 7.34 -32.11
CA ALA A 261 -10.29 6.13 -32.86
C ALA A 261 -10.20 4.91 -31.95
N ILE A 262 -9.51 5.03 -30.81
CA ILE A 262 -9.48 3.98 -29.78
C ILE A 262 -10.90 3.68 -29.26
N ASP A 263 -11.66 4.72 -28.88
CA ASP A 263 -13.04 4.56 -28.38
C ASP A 263 -13.95 3.87 -29.40
N TYR A 264 -13.87 4.27 -30.67
CA TYR A 264 -14.59 3.64 -31.77
C TYR A 264 -14.17 2.18 -31.97
N SER A 265 -12.87 1.92 -32.00
CA SER A 265 -12.30 0.58 -32.21
C SER A 265 -12.68 -0.40 -31.10
N CYS A 266 -12.75 0.05 -29.84
CA CYS A 266 -13.17 -0.78 -28.71
C CYS A 266 -14.65 -1.20 -28.76
N ARG A 267 -15.51 -0.44 -29.45
CA ARG A 267 -16.97 -0.69 -29.48
C ARG A 267 -17.40 -1.76 -30.48
N ASP A 268 -16.57 -2.05 -31.49
CA ASP A 268 -16.86 -3.06 -32.51
C ASP A 268 -15.87 -4.22 -32.42
N PRO A 269 -16.33 -5.44 -32.06
CA PRO A 269 -15.52 -6.66 -31.99
C PRO A 269 -14.72 -7.02 -33.26
N LYS A 270 -15.04 -6.41 -34.41
CA LYS A 270 -14.35 -6.64 -35.69
C LYS A 270 -13.20 -5.67 -35.95
N LEU A 271 -13.10 -4.61 -35.15
CA LEU A 271 -12.06 -3.59 -35.25
C LEU A 271 -10.84 -3.96 -34.41
N VAL A 272 -9.74 -3.24 -34.58
CA VAL A 272 -8.42 -3.55 -34.00
C VAL A 272 -8.51 -3.79 -32.48
N CYS A 273 -8.97 -2.81 -31.71
CA CYS A 273 -9.07 -2.96 -30.25
C CYS A 273 -10.15 -3.96 -29.85
N GLY A 274 -11.31 -3.97 -30.52
CA GLY A 274 -12.41 -4.90 -30.24
C GLY A 274 -12.02 -6.38 -30.44
N LYS A 275 -11.20 -6.68 -31.45
CA LYS A 275 -10.65 -8.04 -31.68
C LYS A 275 -9.78 -8.49 -30.51
N ILE A 276 -8.85 -7.63 -30.07
CA ILE A 276 -7.96 -7.94 -28.95
C ILE A 276 -8.79 -8.19 -27.69
N LEU A 277 -9.80 -7.35 -27.40
CA LEU A 277 -10.70 -7.54 -26.27
C LEU A 277 -11.44 -8.90 -26.32
N GLU A 278 -11.97 -9.29 -27.48
CA GLU A 278 -12.63 -10.59 -27.64
C GLU A 278 -11.66 -11.77 -27.51
N GLU A 279 -10.40 -11.62 -27.91
CA GLU A 279 -9.37 -12.63 -27.66
C GLU A 279 -9.06 -12.77 -26.17
N LYS A 280 -8.89 -11.65 -25.43
CA LYS A 280 -8.67 -11.68 -23.98
C LYS A 280 -9.85 -12.31 -23.23
N LYS A 281 -11.07 -11.98 -23.64
CA LYS A 281 -12.30 -12.56 -23.08
C LYS A 281 -12.40 -14.07 -23.30
N LYS A 282 -11.82 -14.60 -24.39
CA LYS A 282 -11.73 -16.05 -24.63
C LYS A 282 -10.63 -16.71 -23.79
N LYS A 283 -9.52 -16.00 -23.54
CA LYS A 283 -8.44 -16.47 -22.67
C LYS A 283 -8.84 -16.53 -21.20
N ASP A 284 -9.85 -15.73 -20.81
CA ASP A 284 -10.41 -15.71 -19.45
C ASP A 284 -9.35 -15.45 -18.36
N GLU A 285 -8.42 -14.53 -18.65
CA GLU A 285 -7.21 -14.23 -17.86
C GLU A 285 -7.45 -13.95 -16.37
N PHE A 286 -8.61 -13.37 -16.04
CA PHE A 286 -8.99 -13.03 -14.66
C PHE A 286 -10.34 -13.65 -14.24
N HIS A 287 -10.78 -14.69 -14.95
CA HIS A 287 -12.05 -15.39 -14.72
C HIS A 287 -13.28 -14.46 -14.70
N ASP A 288 -13.22 -13.38 -15.49
CA ASP A 288 -14.26 -12.38 -15.61
C ASP A 288 -14.12 -11.62 -16.93
N LYS A 289 -15.19 -11.63 -17.73
CA LYS A 289 -15.22 -11.03 -19.06
C LYS A 289 -15.08 -9.50 -19.03
N LEU A 290 -15.47 -8.85 -17.93
CA LEU A 290 -15.34 -7.41 -17.74
C LEU A 290 -14.06 -7.01 -17.01
N LYS A 291 -13.27 -7.98 -16.51
CA LYS A 291 -11.91 -7.71 -16.05
C LYS A 291 -10.89 -7.76 -17.19
N THR A 292 -11.28 -7.29 -18.37
CA THR A 292 -10.42 -7.27 -19.56
C THR A 292 -10.07 -5.83 -19.88
N TYR A 293 -8.82 -5.51 -20.13
CA TYR A 293 -8.40 -4.18 -20.60
C TYR A 293 -7.14 -4.37 -21.45
N LEU A 294 -6.83 -3.39 -22.29
CA LEU A 294 -5.68 -3.51 -23.20
C LEU A 294 -4.44 -2.93 -22.54
N ARG A 295 -3.32 -3.66 -22.60
CA ARG A 295 -2.00 -3.27 -22.09
C ARG A 295 -1.07 -3.01 -23.27
N ILE A 296 -0.87 -1.73 -23.60
CA ILE A 296 -0.11 -1.30 -24.77
C ILE A 296 1.27 -0.82 -24.34
N THR A 297 2.32 -1.51 -24.76
CA THR A 297 3.69 -1.17 -24.37
C THR A 297 4.16 0.13 -25.02
N VAL A 298 4.80 0.98 -24.22
CA VAL A 298 5.52 2.17 -24.69
C VAL A 298 7.01 1.99 -24.40
N GLY A 299 7.83 1.84 -25.45
CA GLY A 299 9.28 1.65 -25.30
C GLY A 299 9.71 0.21 -25.00
N ASN A 300 10.88 0.05 -24.38
CA ASN A 300 11.54 -1.24 -24.15
C ASN A 300 11.40 -1.71 -22.71
N ASN A 301 11.51 -3.02 -22.49
CA ASN A 301 11.71 -3.57 -21.16
C ASN A 301 13.10 -3.16 -20.64
N LEU A 302 13.16 -2.50 -19.47
CA LEU A 302 14.40 -2.06 -18.83
C LEU A 302 14.86 -3.00 -17.72
N ALA A 303 14.16 -4.12 -17.48
CA ALA A 303 14.44 -5.13 -16.46
C ALA A 303 14.52 -4.57 -15.01
N ASN A 304 13.87 -3.43 -14.77
CA ASN A 304 13.83 -2.75 -13.48
C ASN A 304 12.39 -2.56 -12.96
N SER A 305 11.44 -3.32 -13.49
CA SER A 305 10.02 -3.27 -13.13
C SER A 305 9.36 -4.62 -13.35
N PRO A 306 8.18 -4.88 -12.75
CA PRO A 306 7.32 -5.99 -13.14
C PRO A 306 6.90 -5.85 -14.62
N GLY A 307 7.57 -6.59 -15.51
CA GLY A 307 7.39 -6.46 -16.95
C GLY A 307 7.94 -5.13 -17.50
N ILE A 308 7.23 -4.54 -18.46
CA ILE A 308 7.71 -3.36 -19.19
C ILE A 308 7.36 -2.07 -18.41
N PRO A 309 8.31 -1.14 -18.22
CA PRO A 309 8.12 -0.01 -17.31
C PRO A 309 7.01 0.95 -17.69
N TYR A 310 6.65 1.09 -18.97
CA TYR A 310 5.59 2.02 -19.41
C TYR A 310 4.52 1.28 -20.20
N VAL A 311 3.29 1.34 -19.69
CA VAL A 311 2.13 0.68 -20.27
C VAL A 311 0.99 1.68 -20.39
N MET A 312 0.59 1.96 -21.62
CA MET A 312 -0.66 2.65 -21.89
C MET A 312 -1.80 1.64 -21.77
N GLU A 313 -2.70 1.86 -20.81
CA GLU A 313 -3.83 0.98 -20.58
C GLU A 313 -5.12 1.61 -21.10
N ILE A 314 -5.86 0.83 -21.90
CA ILE A 314 -7.14 1.24 -22.49
C ILE A 314 -8.24 0.48 -21.79
N TRP A 315 -9.15 1.24 -21.17
CA TRP A 315 -10.25 0.74 -20.35
C TRP A 315 -11.57 1.01 -21.06
N PRO A 316 -12.19 0.02 -21.71
CA PRO A 316 -13.53 0.19 -22.29
C PRO A 316 -14.61 0.47 -21.22
N PRO A 317 -15.75 1.07 -21.60
CA PRO A 317 -16.88 1.27 -20.69
C PRO A 317 -17.29 -0.02 -19.95
N GLY A 318 -17.35 0.04 -18.62
CA GLY A 318 -17.71 -1.10 -17.76
C GLY A 318 -16.56 -2.06 -17.44
N HIS A 319 -15.38 -1.87 -18.02
CA HIS A 319 -14.23 -2.74 -17.78
C HIS A 319 -13.44 -2.32 -16.53
N SER A 320 -12.74 -3.26 -15.92
CA SER A 320 -11.95 -3.04 -14.70
C SER A 320 -10.73 -3.95 -14.60
N SER A 321 -9.86 -3.67 -13.63
CA SER A 321 -8.89 -4.64 -13.13
C SER A 321 -9.54 -5.56 -12.08
N PRO A 322 -8.96 -6.73 -11.75
CA PRO A 322 -9.21 -7.34 -10.44
C PRO A 322 -8.70 -6.43 -9.31
N ILE A 323 -9.00 -6.79 -8.06
CA ILE A 323 -8.26 -6.28 -6.91
C ILE A 323 -6.90 -6.97 -6.94
N HIS A 324 -5.82 -6.19 -6.99
CA HIS A 324 -4.47 -6.72 -7.16
C HIS A 324 -3.45 -5.92 -6.37
N ASP A 325 -2.32 -6.57 -6.06
CA ASP A 325 -1.14 -6.06 -5.36
C ASP A 325 0.06 -5.99 -6.32
N HIS A 326 0.86 -4.93 -6.20
CA HIS A 326 2.03 -4.65 -7.04
C HIS A 326 3.36 -5.15 -6.45
N GLY A 327 3.33 -5.87 -5.33
CA GLY A 327 4.50 -6.58 -4.82
C GLY A 327 5.64 -5.65 -4.38
N LYS A 328 5.31 -4.49 -3.83
CA LYS A 328 6.22 -3.40 -3.38
C LYS A 328 6.81 -2.54 -4.50
N ALA A 329 6.50 -2.81 -5.78
CA ALA A 329 6.92 -1.94 -6.85
C ALA A 329 6.33 -0.53 -6.67
N SER A 330 7.11 0.49 -7.03
CA SER A 330 6.62 1.86 -7.16
C SER A 330 5.91 2.02 -8.49
N ALA A 331 4.81 2.75 -8.51
CA ALA A 331 4.12 3.10 -9.75
C ALA A 331 3.54 4.51 -9.74
N VAL A 332 3.44 5.09 -10.94
CA VAL A 332 2.73 6.34 -11.20
C VAL A 332 1.74 6.11 -12.33
N ILE A 333 0.53 6.64 -12.17
CA ILE A 333 -0.57 6.49 -13.12
C ILE A 333 -1.04 7.88 -13.51
N LYS A 334 -0.98 8.20 -14.79
CA LYS A 334 -1.51 9.43 -15.37
C LYS A 334 -2.72 9.13 -16.24
N VAL A 335 -3.82 9.85 -16.04
CA VAL A 335 -4.99 9.72 -16.93
C VAL A 335 -4.75 10.56 -18.18
N LEU A 336 -4.67 9.91 -19.34
CA LEU A 336 -4.46 10.57 -20.64
C LEU A 336 -5.77 11.00 -21.31
N TYR A 337 -6.85 10.25 -21.08
CA TYR A 337 -8.18 10.53 -21.64
C TYR A 337 -9.29 9.92 -20.78
N GLY A 338 -10.44 10.59 -20.70
CA GLY A 338 -11.62 10.10 -19.99
C GLY A 338 -11.50 10.22 -18.46
N SER A 339 -12.13 9.28 -17.76
CA SER A 339 -12.10 9.17 -16.30
C SER A 339 -12.14 7.71 -15.86
N ILE A 340 -11.56 7.42 -14.70
CA ILE A 340 -11.57 6.09 -14.09
C ILE A 340 -11.76 6.19 -12.58
N ASP A 341 -12.46 5.23 -12.01
CA ASP A 341 -12.62 5.11 -10.56
C ASP A 341 -11.50 4.26 -9.99
N CYS A 342 -10.84 4.76 -8.95
CA CYS A 342 -9.78 4.08 -8.22
C CYS A 342 -10.24 3.80 -6.78
N SER A 343 -10.21 2.53 -6.38
CA SER A 343 -10.51 2.07 -5.01
C SER A 343 -9.31 1.32 -4.45
N TRP A 344 -9.01 1.52 -3.17
CA TRP A 344 -7.91 0.84 -2.46
C TRP A 344 -8.43 -0.19 -1.47
N TYR A 345 -7.63 -1.20 -1.18
CA TYR A 345 -8.00 -2.30 -0.29
C TYR A 345 -6.90 -2.62 0.72
N ASP A 346 -7.28 -3.35 1.77
CA ASP A 346 -6.39 -3.71 2.87
C ASP A 346 -5.35 -4.77 2.47
N ALA A 347 -5.78 -5.83 1.78
CA ALA A 347 -4.90 -6.92 1.34
C ALA A 347 -5.50 -7.79 0.23
N VAL A 348 -4.62 -8.50 -0.48
CA VAL A 348 -4.93 -9.63 -1.36
C VAL A 348 -4.50 -10.91 -0.64
N GLN A 349 -5.47 -11.68 -0.15
CA GLN A 349 -5.24 -12.91 0.62
C GLN A 349 -6.25 -14.00 0.25
N ASP A 350 -5.75 -15.23 0.09
CA ASP A 350 -6.59 -16.36 -0.32
C ASP A 350 -7.70 -16.66 0.70
N GLY A 351 -8.93 -16.75 0.20
CA GLY A 351 -10.13 -17.03 0.99
C GLY A 351 -10.65 -15.88 1.85
N ARG A 352 -9.96 -14.72 1.89
CA ARG A 352 -10.40 -13.53 2.64
C ARG A 352 -11.01 -12.50 1.68
N LYS A 353 -12.16 -11.93 2.05
CA LYS A 353 -12.75 -10.81 1.33
C LYS A 353 -11.98 -9.52 1.63
N PRO A 354 -11.40 -8.82 0.62
CA PRO A 354 -10.73 -7.54 0.83
C PRO A 354 -11.68 -6.49 1.37
N GLN A 355 -11.17 -5.65 2.28
CA GLN A 355 -11.89 -4.50 2.83
C GLN A 355 -11.43 -3.24 2.12
N GLN A 356 -12.39 -2.45 1.63
CA GLN A 356 -12.07 -1.19 0.98
C GLN A 356 -11.52 -0.19 2.01
N VAL A 357 -10.46 0.51 1.62
CA VAL A 357 -9.79 1.54 2.42
C VAL A 357 -10.14 2.91 1.84
N GLY A 358 -10.76 3.74 2.67
CA GLY A 358 -11.21 5.07 2.24
C GLY A 358 -12.30 5.04 1.18
N LYS A 359 -12.49 6.20 0.53
CA LYS A 359 -13.49 6.39 -0.52
C LYS A 359 -12.89 6.14 -1.89
N THR A 360 -13.69 5.56 -2.79
CA THR A 360 -13.38 5.52 -4.22
C THR A 360 -13.15 6.93 -4.74
N THR A 361 -12.04 7.11 -5.45
CA THR A 361 -11.62 8.40 -6.02
C THR A 361 -11.77 8.36 -7.52
N LYS A 362 -12.47 9.34 -8.08
CA LYS A 362 -12.51 9.56 -9.52
C LYS A 362 -11.22 10.26 -9.96
N LEU A 363 -10.52 9.67 -10.91
CA LEU A 363 -9.39 10.26 -11.62
C LEU A 363 -9.84 10.65 -13.02
N SER A 364 -9.51 11.87 -13.46
CA SER A 364 -9.89 12.44 -14.76
C SER A 364 -8.65 12.83 -15.56
N LYS A 365 -8.80 13.05 -16.88
CA LYS A 365 -7.69 13.50 -17.75
C LYS A 365 -6.82 14.57 -17.07
N GLY A 366 -5.51 14.29 -17.00
CA GLY A 366 -4.51 15.15 -16.38
C GLY A 366 -4.17 14.77 -14.94
N ASP A 367 -5.07 14.10 -14.21
CA ASP A 367 -4.79 13.63 -12.86
C ASP A 367 -3.66 12.60 -12.86
N VAL A 368 -2.82 12.69 -11.84
CA VAL A 368 -1.73 11.76 -11.56
C VAL A 368 -1.94 11.17 -10.17
N THR A 369 -1.87 9.85 -10.07
CA THR A 369 -1.84 9.11 -8.79
C THR A 369 -0.59 8.25 -8.73
N TRP A 370 -0.29 7.71 -7.55
CA TRP A 370 0.90 6.90 -7.31
C TRP A 370 0.59 5.73 -6.36
N LEU A 371 1.52 4.78 -6.30
CA LEU A 371 1.58 3.73 -5.30
C LEU A 371 3.03 3.40 -4.97
N GLY A 372 3.30 3.03 -3.72
CA GLY A 372 4.63 2.65 -3.24
C GLY A 372 4.52 1.63 -2.12
N ASP A 373 5.65 1.06 -1.71
CA ASP A 373 5.74 -0.08 -0.77
C ASP A 373 4.80 -0.03 0.46
N LYS A 374 4.52 1.18 1.00
CA LYS A 374 3.69 1.39 2.19
C LYS A 374 2.27 1.89 1.92
N GLN A 375 1.95 2.33 0.70
CA GLN A 375 0.66 2.96 0.39
C GLN A 375 0.17 2.62 -1.03
N PHE A 376 -1.13 2.40 -1.14
CA PHE A 376 -1.85 2.24 -2.41
C PHE A 376 -1.45 1.03 -3.28
N GLN A 377 -0.61 0.12 -2.78
CA GLN A 377 -0.19 -1.12 -3.46
C GLN A 377 -1.37 -1.96 -3.94
N ILE A 378 -2.40 -2.07 -3.09
CA ILE A 378 -3.58 -2.88 -3.37
C ILE A 378 -4.72 -1.99 -3.84
N HIS A 379 -5.11 -2.13 -5.11
CA HIS A 379 -6.17 -1.30 -5.68
C HIS A 379 -7.00 -2.01 -6.75
N LYS A 380 -8.08 -1.34 -7.16
CA LYS A 380 -8.90 -1.66 -8.33
C LYS A 380 -9.14 -0.40 -9.13
N LEU A 381 -8.90 -0.49 -10.44
CA LEU A 381 -9.31 0.53 -11.41
C LEU A 381 -10.55 0.06 -12.16
N GLN A 382 -11.54 0.93 -12.31
CA GLN A 382 -12.79 0.61 -13.01
C GLN A 382 -13.28 1.79 -13.84
N ASN A 383 -13.52 1.55 -15.13
CA ASN A 383 -14.18 2.54 -15.97
C ASN A 383 -15.70 2.42 -15.84
N SER A 384 -16.29 3.20 -14.93
CA SER A 384 -17.75 3.29 -14.76
C SER A 384 -18.43 4.28 -15.72
N TYR A 385 -17.72 4.77 -16.75
CA TYR A 385 -18.15 5.86 -17.62
C TYR A 385 -18.51 5.39 -19.03
N LYS A 386 -19.10 6.28 -19.83
CA LYS A 386 -19.69 5.95 -21.15
C LYS A 386 -18.69 5.82 -22.30
N THR A 387 -17.48 6.33 -22.13
CA THR A 387 -16.40 6.29 -23.14
C THR A 387 -15.21 5.54 -22.58
N VAL A 388 -14.28 5.14 -23.43
CA VAL A 388 -12.99 4.62 -22.97
C VAL A 388 -12.31 5.60 -22.01
N CYS A 389 -11.63 5.06 -21.01
CA CYS A 389 -10.57 5.75 -20.30
C CYS A 389 -9.23 5.24 -20.82
N ILE A 390 -8.23 6.11 -20.90
CA ILE A 390 -6.87 5.73 -21.27
C ILE A 390 -5.93 6.29 -20.22
N THR A 391 -5.14 5.41 -19.60
CA THR A 391 -4.12 5.77 -18.61
C THR A 391 -2.74 5.42 -19.14
N LEU A 392 -1.72 6.13 -18.66
CA LEU A 392 -0.33 5.70 -18.74
C LEU A 392 0.10 5.28 -17.35
N GLN A 393 0.39 4.00 -17.18
CA GLN A 393 0.95 3.45 -15.97
C GLN A 393 2.44 3.22 -16.18
N CYS A 394 3.22 3.55 -15.17
CA CYS A 394 4.62 3.17 -15.16
C CYS A 394 5.06 2.61 -13.82
N TYR A 395 5.95 1.63 -13.87
CA TYR A 395 6.38 0.83 -12.72
C TYR A 395 7.90 0.79 -12.61
N GLN A 396 8.40 0.64 -11.38
CA GLN A 396 9.82 0.45 -11.10
C GLN A 396 10.01 -0.19 -9.73
N PHE A 397 10.99 -1.09 -9.60
CA PHE A 397 11.46 -1.58 -8.30
C PHE A 397 12.25 -0.48 -7.57
N GLU A 398 12.06 -0.36 -6.26
CA GLU A 398 12.86 0.56 -5.45
C GLU A 398 14.34 0.15 -5.48
N LYS A 399 15.27 1.10 -5.38
CA LYS A 399 16.72 0.80 -5.41
C LYS A 399 17.16 -0.15 -4.28
N SER A 400 16.41 -0.12 -3.18
CA SER A 400 16.59 -1.00 -2.02
C SER A 400 15.97 -2.38 -2.20
N ASP A 401 15.11 -2.59 -3.21
CA ASP A 401 14.60 -3.91 -3.56
C ASP A 401 15.66 -4.67 -4.36
N LYS A 402 15.88 -5.92 -3.96
CA LYS A 402 16.88 -6.82 -4.56
C LYS A 402 16.29 -8.15 -5.01
N GLU A 403 15.06 -8.45 -4.59
CA GLU A 403 14.37 -9.69 -4.96
C GLU A 403 13.59 -9.53 -6.27
N HIS A 404 13.08 -8.31 -6.52
CA HIS A 404 12.31 -7.97 -7.73
C HIS A 404 11.13 -8.93 -7.97
N TYR A 405 10.03 -8.76 -7.22
CA TYR A 405 8.83 -9.57 -7.44
C TYR A 405 8.14 -9.19 -8.76
N GLU A 406 8.28 -10.03 -9.79
CA GLU A 406 7.86 -9.71 -11.16
C GLU A 406 6.36 -9.91 -11.47
N TYR A 407 5.56 -10.26 -10.47
CA TYR A 407 4.14 -10.61 -10.64
C TYR A 407 3.23 -9.61 -9.94
N PHE A 408 1.99 -9.49 -10.42
CA PHE A 408 0.91 -8.87 -9.66
C PHE A 408 0.01 -9.96 -9.09
N ASP A 409 -0.10 -10.02 -7.76
CA ASP A 409 -1.02 -10.96 -7.11
C ASP A 409 -2.44 -10.38 -7.20
N PHE A 410 -3.41 -11.17 -7.63
CA PHE A 410 -4.80 -10.71 -7.74
C PHE A 410 -5.78 -11.70 -7.13
N LEU A 411 -6.98 -11.21 -6.81
CA LEU A 411 -8.10 -12.06 -6.39
C LEU A 411 -9.12 -12.23 -7.52
N ASP A 412 -9.45 -13.49 -7.78
CA ASP A 412 -10.55 -13.84 -8.67
C ASP A 412 -11.93 -13.64 -7.99
N ASN A 413 -13.01 -14.00 -8.70
CA ASN A 413 -14.36 -13.88 -8.16
C ASN A 413 -14.68 -14.90 -7.04
N SER A 414 -13.86 -15.92 -6.87
CA SER A 414 -13.98 -16.96 -5.84
C SER A 414 -13.10 -16.68 -4.61
N LEU A 415 -12.44 -15.50 -4.56
CA LEU A 415 -11.44 -15.14 -3.56
C LEU A 415 -10.21 -16.06 -3.57
N HIS A 416 -9.93 -16.69 -4.70
CA HIS A 416 -8.69 -17.38 -4.94
C HIS A 416 -7.62 -16.36 -5.32
N LYS A 417 -6.46 -16.43 -4.67
CA LYS A 417 -5.31 -15.61 -5.02
C LYS A 417 -4.49 -16.30 -6.11
N ASP A 418 -4.26 -15.59 -7.21
CA ASP A 418 -3.42 -16.04 -8.32
C ASP A 418 -2.45 -14.93 -8.76
N ARG A 419 -1.50 -15.27 -9.64
CA ARG A 419 -0.45 -14.39 -10.14
C ARG A 419 -0.71 -13.99 -11.58
N PHE A 420 -0.66 -12.70 -11.83
CA PHE A 420 -0.64 -12.14 -13.18
C PHE A 420 0.81 -11.79 -13.57
N VAL A 421 1.26 -12.32 -14.71
CA VAL A 421 2.52 -11.94 -15.34
C VAL A 421 2.27 -10.70 -16.22
N PRO A 422 2.80 -9.51 -15.89
CA PRO A 422 2.58 -8.33 -16.68
C PRO A 422 3.05 -8.52 -18.13
N ASN A 423 2.08 -8.52 -19.06
CA ASN A 423 2.29 -8.74 -20.47
C ASN A 423 1.82 -7.54 -21.31
N SER A 424 1.95 -7.65 -22.64
CA SER A 424 1.50 -6.63 -23.57
C SER A 424 0.66 -7.23 -24.70
N ASP A 425 -0.41 -6.53 -25.05
CA ASP A 425 -1.30 -6.89 -26.14
C ASP A 425 -0.82 -6.33 -27.50
N SER A 426 -0.10 -5.20 -27.49
CA SER A 426 0.52 -4.58 -28.68
C SER A 426 1.55 -3.54 -28.25
N SER A 427 2.45 -3.14 -29.17
CA SER A 427 3.26 -1.94 -28.97
C SER A 427 2.49 -0.69 -29.39
N TYR A 428 2.82 0.46 -28.79
CA TYR A 428 2.18 1.73 -29.09
C TYR A 428 2.25 2.08 -30.58
N SER A 429 3.44 2.02 -31.19
CA SER A 429 3.63 2.36 -32.59
C SER A 429 2.78 1.49 -33.52
N LYS A 430 2.73 0.18 -33.27
CA LYS A 430 1.94 -0.77 -34.05
C LYS A 430 0.45 -0.47 -33.93
N LEU A 431 -0.05 -0.28 -32.70
CA LEU A 431 -1.46 0.01 -32.46
C LEU A 431 -1.87 1.32 -33.15
N VAL A 432 -1.07 2.38 -33.03
CA VAL A 432 -1.36 3.69 -33.63
C VAL A 432 -1.44 3.58 -35.16
N GLU A 433 -0.53 2.84 -35.79
CA GLU A 433 -0.55 2.60 -37.24
C GLU A 433 -1.83 1.87 -37.68
N GLU A 434 -2.15 0.76 -37.00
CA GLU A 434 -3.36 -0.03 -37.29
C GLU A 434 -4.64 0.79 -37.11
N LEU A 435 -4.74 1.57 -36.03
CA LEU A 435 -5.87 2.46 -35.76
C LEU A 435 -5.97 3.59 -36.79
N LYS A 436 -4.85 4.12 -37.28
CA LYS A 436 -4.85 5.16 -38.31
C LYS A 436 -5.37 4.62 -39.64
N ILE A 437 -4.95 3.41 -40.03
CA ILE A 437 -5.48 2.72 -41.21
C ILE A 437 -6.98 2.43 -41.05
N GLU A 438 -7.38 1.94 -39.88
CA GLU A 438 -8.78 1.65 -39.56
C GLU A 438 -9.66 2.91 -39.64
N TRP A 439 -9.19 4.00 -39.04
CA TRP A 439 -9.91 5.28 -38.99
C TRP A 439 -10.13 5.87 -40.38
N ASN A 440 -9.08 5.93 -41.21
CA ASN A 440 -9.12 6.47 -42.58
C ASN A 440 -9.94 5.63 -43.57
N ARG A 441 -10.23 4.37 -43.26
CA ARG A 441 -11.13 3.54 -44.09
C ARG A 441 -12.61 3.84 -43.83
N LYS A 442 -12.91 4.49 -42.70
CA LYS A 442 -14.28 4.74 -42.22
C LYS A 442 -14.67 6.21 -42.31
N HIS A 443 -13.69 7.11 -42.23
CA HIS A 443 -13.82 8.57 -42.32
C HIS A 443 -12.78 9.08 -43.33
#